data_AF-A0A3M0CV84-F1
#
_entry.id   AF-A0A3M0CV84-F1
#
_cell.length_a   1.000
_cell.length_b   1.000
_cell.length_c   1.000
_cell.angle_alpha   90.00
_cell.angle_beta   90.00
_cell.angle_gamma   90.00
#
_symmetry.space_group_name_H-M   'P 1'
#
loop_
_entity.id
_entity.type
_entity.pdbx_description
1 polymer ?
#
loop_
_entity_poly.entity_id
_entity_poly.type
_entity_poly.pdbx_seq_one_letter_code
_entity_poly.pdbx_strand_id
1 'polypeptide(L)' 'MEADRILNEYDLSKETAARYIDAITRMNQSETAEEIGVSRQTVNRYKNVFAEMTAQERSLLIASLAQDQFLEQATE' A
#
# COMPACT_ATOMS: atom_id res chain seq x y z
N MET A 1 5.35 10.76 -9.56
CA MET A 1 4.81 10.82 -10.95
C MET A 1 4.35 9.46 -11.44
N GLU A 2 5.21 8.43 -11.50
CA GLU A 2 4.79 7.10 -12.00
C GLU A 2 4.06 6.25 -10.94
N ALA A 3 4.50 6.29 -9.68
CA ALA A 3 3.78 5.67 -8.57
C ALA A 3 2.38 6.29 -8.35
N ASP A 4 2.26 7.62 -8.43
CA ASP A 4 0.97 8.31 -8.34
C ASP A 4 0.03 7.92 -9.49
N ARG A 5 0.58 7.68 -10.68
CA ARG A 5 -0.20 7.18 -11.82
C ARG A 5 -0.74 5.78 -11.54
N ILE A 6 0.10 4.86 -11.02
CA ILE A 6 -0.32 3.50 -10.65
C ILE A 6 -1.42 3.57 -9.57
N LEU A 7 -1.23 4.38 -8.51
CA LEU A 7 -2.25 4.55 -7.47
C LEU A 7 -3.58 5.02 -8.04
N ASN A 8 -3.56 5.99 -8.95
CA ASN A 8 -4.78 6.50 -9.60
C ASN A 8 -5.43 5.46 -10.53
N GLU A 9 -4.64 4.69 -11.28
CA GLU A 9 -5.14 3.66 -12.20
C GLU A 9 -5.92 2.57 -11.46
N TYR A 10 -5.46 2.20 -10.26
CA TYR A 10 -6.11 1.19 -9.44
C TYR A 10 -7.05 1.76 -8.35
N ASP A 11 -7.32 3.07 -8.37
CA ASP A 11 -8.15 3.78 -7.39
C ASP A 11 -7.73 3.48 -5.93
N LEU A 12 -6.44 3.63 -5.66
CA LEU A 12 -5.82 3.43 -4.35
C LEU A 12 -5.44 4.77 -3.71
N SER A 13 -5.72 4.89 -2.41
CA SER A 13 -5.18 5.99 -1.61
C SER A 13 -3.71 5.73 -1.31
N LYS A 14 -2.86 6.75 -1.51
CA LYS A 14 -1.42 6.68 -1.20
C LYS A 14 -1.18 6.29 0.26
N GLU A 15 -1.86 6.96 1.19
CA GLU A 15 -1.73 6.73 2.62
C GLU A 15 -2.14 5.30 2.99
N THR A 16 -3.31 4.86 2.52
CA THR A 16 -3.81 3.51 2.81
C THR A 16 -2.94 2.44 2.16
N ALA A 17 -2.40 2.68 0.96
CA ALA A 17 -1.50 1.75 0.28
C ALA A 17 -0.18 1.59 1.04
N ALA A 18 0.42 2.68 1.52
CA ALA A 18 1.64 2.65 2.32
C ALA A 18 1.43 1.84 3.62
N ARG A 19 0.37 2.16 4.36
CA ARG A 19 0.01 1.45 5.60
C ARG A 19 -0.32 -0.02 5.35
N TYR A 20 -1.02 -0.32 4.26
CA TYR A 20 -1.35 -1.69 3.87
C TYR A 20 -0.10 -2.52 3.57
N ILE A 21 0.85 -2.00 2.79
CA ILE A 21 2.10 -2.71 2.45
C ILE A 21 2.90 -3.01 3.71
N ASP A 22 3.05 -2.04 4.60
CA ASP A 22 3.77 -2.24 5.85
C ASP A 22 3.09 -3.29 6.74
N ALA A 23 1.78 -3.16 6.98
CA ALA A 23 1.05 -4.07 7.86
C ALA A 23 0.97 -5.51 7.32
N ILE A 24 0.70 -5.72 6.02
CA ILE A 24 0.52 -7.06 5.46
C ILE A 24 1.80 -7.90 5.46
N THR A 25 2.97 -7.28 5.60
CA THR A 25 4.26 -7.99 5.73
C THR A 25 4.46 -8.59 7.12
N ARG A 26 3.70 -8.14 8.13
CA ARG A 26 3.87 -8.50 9.54
C ARG A 26 2.61 -9.09 10.18
N MET A 27 1.45 -8.95 9.53
CA MET A 27 0.13 -9.24 10.10
C MET A 27 -0.75 -10.02 9.13
N ASN A 28 -1.75 -10.72 9.66
CA ASN A 28 -2.81 -11.31 8.83
C ASN A 28 -3.84 -10.25 8.40
N GLN A 29 -4.79 -10.63 7.52
CA GLN A 29 -5.78 -9.69 6.96
C GLN A 29 -6.66 -9.00 8.00
N SER A 30 -7.03 -9.71 9.07
CA SER A 30 -7.92 -9.16 10.10
C SER A 30 -7.16 -8.14 10.96
N GLU A 31 -5.95 -8.51 11.38
CA GLU A 31 -5.04 -7.64 12.12
C GLU A 31 -4.65 -6.41 11.30
N THR A 32 -4.35 -6.59 10.01
CA THR A 32 -4.07 -5.49 9.08
C THR A 32 -5.22 -4.49 9.01
N ALA A 33 -6.46 -4.99 8.91
CA ALA A 33 -7.65 -4.13 8.83
C ALA A 33 -7.83 -3.30 10.11
N GLU A 34 -7.61 -3.92 11.27
CA GLU A 34 -7.66 -3.27 12.58
C GLU A 34 -6.55 -2.22 12.73
N GLU A 35 -5.30 -2.58 12.39
CA GLU A 35 -4.12 -1.72 12.49
C GLU A 35 -4.24 -0.44 11.63
N ILE A 36 -4.69 -0.59 10.38
CA ILE A 36 -4.78 0.55 9.45
C ILE A 36 -6.13 1.26 9.51
N GLY A 37 -7.04 0.83 10.39
CA GLY A 37 -8.34 1.47 10.64
C GLY A 37 -9.33 1.37 9.48
N VAL A 38 -9.31 0.27 8.71
CA VAL A 38 -10.20 0.05 7.56
C VAL A 38 -10.98 -1.25 7.67
N SER A 39 -11.95 -1.45 6.79
CA SER A 39 -12.69 -2.72 6.75
C SER A 39 -11.83 -3.87 6.22
N ARG A 40 -12.13 -5.11 6.63
CA ARG A 40 -11.53 -6.33 6.02
C ARG A 40 -11.78 -6.41 4.51
N GLN A 41 -12.90 -5.86 4.04
CA GLN A 41 -13.20 -5.79 2.60
C GLN A 41 -12.24 -4.84 1.87
N THR A 42 -11.87 -3.72 2.49
CA THR A 42 -10.86 -2.79 1.97
C THR A 42 -9.51 -3.49 1.84
N VAL A 43 -9.06 -4.21 2.89
CA VAL A 43 -7.82 -5.00 2.84
C VAL A 43 -7.86 -6.03 1.71
N ASN A 44 -8.98 -6.74 1.56
CA ASN A 44 -9.14 -7.70 0.46
C ASN A 44 -9.13 -7.04 -0.92
N ARG A 45 -9.75 -5.86 -1.08
CA ARG A 45 -9.68 -5.08 -2.32
C ARG A 45 -8.23 -4.74 -2.66
N TYR A 46 -7.48 -4.21 -1.69
CA TYR A 46 -6.07 -3.84 -1.90
C TYR A 46 -5.23 -5.07 -2.25
N LYS A 47 -5.43 -6.20 -1.54
CA LYS A 47 -4.76 -7.46 -1.89
C LYS A 47 -5.01 -7.90 -3.32
N ASN A 48 -6.26 -7.84 -3.79
CA ASN A 48 -6.62 -8.25 -5.13
C ASN A 48 -6.02 -7.31 -6.18
N VAL A 49 -6.12 -6.00 -5.95
CA VAL A 49 -5.49 -4.98 -6.81
C VAL A 49 -3.98 -5.19 -6.95
N PHE A 50 -3.27 -5.45 -5.84
CA PHE A 50 -1.82 -5.73 -5.87
C PHE A 50 -1.48 -7.05 -6.59
N ALA A 51 -2.43 -7.97 -6.70
CA ALA A 51 -2.28 -9.20 -7.48
C ALA A 51 -2.55 -8.99 -8.98
N GLU A 52 -3.35 -7.98 -9.34
CA GLU A 52 -3.61 -7.57 -10.73
C GLU A 52 -2.45 -6.77 -11.34
N MET A 53 -1.68 -6.07 -10.51
CA MET A 53 -0.46 -5.36 -10.93
C MET A 53 0.58 -6.29 -11.54
N THR A 54 1.27 -5.79 -12.57
CA THR A 54 2.51 -6.42 -13.03
C THR A 54 3.57 -6.39 -11.94
N ALA A 55 4.55 -7.31 -12.02
CA ALA A 55 5.65 -7.31 -11.07
C ALA A 55 6.42 -5.98 -11.05
N GLN A 56 6.56 -5.32 -12.20
CA GLN A 56 7.24 -4.03 -12.33
C GLN A 56 6.46 -2.90 -11.66
N GLU A 57 5.15 -2.78 -11.92
CA GLU A 57 4.30 -1.77 -11.28
C GLU A 57 4.27 -1.94 -9.76
N ARG A 58 4.11 -3.19 -9.29
CA ARG A 58 4.08 -3.49 -7.86
C ARG A 58 5.41 -3.15 -7.20
N SER A 59 6.54 -3.52 -7.80
CA SER A 59 7.87 -3.19 -7.27
C SER A 59 8.12 -1.69 -7.23
N LEU A 60 7.74 -0.96 -8.28
CA LEU A 60 7.88 0.49 -8.34
C LEU A 60 7.04 1.19 -7.27
N LEU A 61 5.79 0.77 -7.11
CA LEU A 61 4.89 1.34 -6.12
C LEU A 61 5.40 1.10 -4.69
N ILE A 62 5.81 -0.13 -4.36
CA ILE A 62 6.37 -0.46 -3.04
C ILE A 62 7.63 0.35 -2.76
N ALA A 63 8.56 0.45 -3.71
CA ALA A 63 9.80 1.21 -3.54
C ALA A 63 9.52 2.70 -3.29
N SER A 64 8.58 3.29 -4.05
CA SER A 64 8.20 4.69 -3.89
C SER A 64 7.57 4.97 -2.52
N LEU A 65 6.64 4.12 -2.08
CA LEU A 65 5.95 4.31 -0.80
C LEU A 65 6.89 4.09 0.40
N ALA A 66 7.80 3.13 0.30
CA ALA A 66 8.83 2.93 1.32
C ALA A 66 9.79 4.11 1.41
N GLN A 67 10.21 4.67 0.26
CA GLN A 67 11.04 5.87 0.23
C GLN A 67 10.34 7.05 0.90
N ASP A 68 9.07 7.28 0.61
CA ASP A 68 8.29 8.35 1.23
C ASP A 68 8.21 8.17 2.76
N GLN A 69 7.94 6.96 3.25
CA GLN A 69 7.95 6.67 4.69
C GLN A 69 9.30 6.93 5.36
N PHE A 70 10.40 6.52 4.72
CA PHE A 70 11.74 6.80 5.26
C PHE A 70 12.05 8.30 5.31
N LEU A 71 11.59 9.06 4.32
CA LEU A 71 11.77 10.51 4.31
C LEU A 71 10.94 11.17 5.41
N GLU A 72 9.69 10.77 5.60
CA GLU A 72 8.84 11.25 6.71
C GLU A 72 9.53 11.03 8.05
N GLN A 73 9.96 9.80 8.35
CA GLN A 73 10.66 9.45 9.59
C GLN A 73 12.00 10.17 9.79
N ALA A 74 12.70 10.52 8.70
CA ALA A 74 13.97 11.25 8.78
C ALA A 74 13.79 12.76 9.03
N THR A 75 12.56 13.27 8.83
CA THR A 75 12.24 14.70 8.98
C THR A 75 11.40 15.02 10.23
N GLU A 76 10.98 14.00 10.98
CA GLU A 76 10.41 14.10 12.33
C GLU A 76 11.51 14.08 13.42
#